data_AF-A0A1H7ZWM2-F1
#
_entry.id   AF-A0A1H7ZWM2-F1
#
_cell.length_a   1.000
_cell.length_b   1.000
_cell.length_c   1.000
_cell.angle_alpha   90.00
_cell.angle_beta   90.00
_cell.angle_gamma   90.00
#
_symmetry.space_group_name_H-M   'P 1'
#
loop_
_entity.id
_entity.type
_entity.pdbx_description
1 polymer ?
#
loop_
_entity_poly.entity_id
_entity_poly.type
_entity_poly.pdbx_seq_one_letter_code
_entity_poly.pdbx_strand_id
1 'polypeptide(L)' 'MTVAARFKQEDIARAMKGARKAGYTRVRVGIDVAGNIVVEASDDPAPAAESVAANPLDRILPRR' A
#
# COMPACT_ATOMS: atom_id res chain seq x y z
N MET A 1 21.41 -13.06 4.38
CA MET A 1 21.26 -11.91 3.46
C MET A 1 19.78 -11.69 3.22
N THR A 2 19.21 -10.58 3.69
CA THR A 2 17.82 -10.18 3.38
C THR A 2 17.85 -9.28 2.16
N VAL A 3 17.50 -9.83 1.00
CA VAL A 3 17.30 -9.02 -0.22
C VAL A 3 16.05 -8.18 0.02
N ALA A 4 16.20 -6.86 0.07
CA ALA A 4 15.05 -5.97 0.07
C ALA A 4 14.24 -6.24 -1.21
N ALA A 5 12.99 -6.67 -1.06
CA ALA A 5 12.07 -6.80 -2.19
C ALA A 5 11.90 -5.41 -2.81
N ARG A 6 12.55 -5.19 -3.96
CA ARG A 6 12.48 -3.93 -4.70
C ARG A 6 11.27 -4.03 -5.60
N PHE A 7 10.21 -3.31 -5.26
CA PHE A 7 9.15 -3.06 -6.21
C PHE A 7 9.75 -2.44 -7.47
N LYS A 8 9.57 -3.09 -8.63
CA LYS A 8 9.75 -2.40 -9.89
C LYS A 8 8.49 -1.59 -10.13
N GLN A 9 8.65 -0.35 -10.58
CA GLN A 9 7.52 0.52 -10.93
C GLN A 9 6.56 -0.15 -11.92
N GLU A 10 7.11 -0.97 -12.82
CA GLU A 10 6.37 -1.78 -13.79
C GLU A 10 5.43 -2.80 -13.14
N ASP A 11 5.85 -3.45 -12.05
CA ASP A 11 5.03 -4.45 -11.35
C ASP A 11 3.82 -3.80 -10.67
N ILE A 12 4.03 -2.64 -10.05
CA ILE A 12 2.96 -1.84 -9.45
C ILE A 12 1.99 -1.37 -10.53
N ALA A 13 2.50 -0.83 -11.64
CA ALA A 13 1.67 -0.35 -12.74
C ALA A 13 0.79 -1.46 -13.34
N ARG A 14 1.35 -2.66 -13.49
CA ARG A 14 0.62 -3.85 -13.96
C ARG A 14 -0.49 -4.26 -13.00
N ALA A 15 -0.20 -4.33 -11.70
CA ALA A 15 -1.18 -4.67 -10.67
C ALA A 15 -2.35 -3.67 -10.63
N MET A 16 -2.04 -2.37 -10.63
CA MET A 16 -3.04 -1.30 -10.64
C MET A 16 -3.92 -1.35 -11.89
N LYS A 17 -3.31 -1.57 -13.07
CA LYS A 17 -4.06 -1.70 -14.34
C LYS A 17 -5.01 -2.89 -14.32
N GLY A 18 -4.56 -4.04 -13.82
CA GLY A 18 -5.38 -5.25 -13.70
C GLY A 18 -6.57 -5.04 -12.77
N ALA A 19 -6.33 -4.49 -11.58
CA ALA A 19 -7.38 -4.27 -10.60
C ALA A 19 -8.43 -3.25 -11.09
N ARG A 20 -8.00 -2.15 -11.72
CA ARG A 20 -8.93 -1.18 -12.31
C ARG A 20 -9.78 -1.78 -13.44
N LYS A 21 -9.19 -2.64 -14.28
CA LYS A 21 -9.93 -3.35 -15.34
C LYS A 21 -10.95 -4.33 -14.78
N ALA A 22 -10.65 -4.93 -13.62
CA ALA A 22 -11.54 -5.85 -12.92
C ALA A 22 -12.68 -5.16 -12.15
N GLY A 23 -12.71 -3.81 -12.11
CA GLY A 23 -13.77 -3.05 -11.46
C GLY A 23 -13.48 -2.69 -10.00
N TYR A 24 -12.37 -3.15 -9.44
CA TYR A 24 -11.99 -2.84 -8.06
C TYR A 24 -11.66 -1.37 -7.89
N THR A 25 -12.18 -0.78 -6.83
CA THR A 25 -12.00 0.63 -6.46
C THR A 25 -10.83 0.83 -5.49
N ARG A 26 -10.45 -0.22 -4.76
CA ARG A 26 -9.35 -0.21 -3.80
C ARG A 26 -8.32 -1.27 -4.14
N VAL A 27 -7.05 -0.86 -4.16
CA VAL A 27 -5.89 -1.74 -4.40
C VAL A 27 -4.81 -1.43 -3.39
N ARG A 28 -4.32 -2.45 -2.68
CA ARG A 28 -3.13 -2.38 -1.83
C ARG A 28 -2.05 -3.27 -2.40
N VAL A 29 -0.84 -2.73 -2.48
CA VAL A 29 0.35 -3.46 -2.91
C VAL A 29 1.33 -3.45 -1.74
N GLY A 30 1.76 -4.64 -1.31
CA GLY A 30 2.65 -4.80 -0.17
C GLY A 30 3.66 -5.92 -0.40
N ILE A 31 4.55 -6.10 0.59
CA ILE A 31 5.47 -7.23 0.69
C ILE A 31 5.09 -8.01 1.94
N ASP A 32 4.89 -9.33 1.80
CA ASP A 32 4.64 -10.20 2.94
C ASP A 32 5.94 -10.55 3.70
N VAL A 33 5.81 -11.27 4.81
CA VAL A 33 6.94 -11.70 5.64
C VAL A 33 7.91 -12.65 4.94
N ALA A 34 7.47 -13.29 3.84
CA ALA A 34 8.29 -14.17 3.02
C ALA A 34 8.96 -13.43 1.84
N GLY A 35 8.70 -12.12 1.68
CA GLY A 35 9.27 -11.30 0.61
C GLY A 35 8.48 -11.35 -0.70
N ASN A 36 7.29 -11.95 -0.72
CA ASN A 36 6.44 -11.98 -1.90
C ASN A 36 5.67 -10.67 -2.07
N ILE A 37 5.40 -10.31 -3.33
CA ILE A 37 4.51 -9.19 -3.65
C ILE A 37 3.07 -9.67 -3.47
N VAL A 38 2.32 -8.97 -2.63
CA VAL A 38 0.89 -9.23 -2.41
C VAL A 38 0.09 -8.06 -2.96
N VAL A 39 -0.95 -8.37 -3.74
CA VAL A 39 -1.90 -7.40 -4.29
C VAL A 39 -3.28 -7.73 -3.75
N GLU A 40 -3.80 -6.87 -2.89
CA GLU A 40 -5.17 -6.97 -2.37
C GLU A 40 -6.05 -5.99 -3.15
N ALA A 41 -7.05 -6.52 -3.86
CA ALA A 41 -8.05 -5.70 -4.55
C ALA A 41 -9.42 -5.96 -3.94
N SER A 42 -10.15 -4.89 -3.60
CA SER A 42 -11.50 -4.97 -3.03
C SER A 42 -12.44 -3.95 -3.63
N ASP A 43 -13.73 -4.27 -3.60
CA ASP A 43 -14.82 -3.36 -3.99
C ASP A 43 -15.23 -2.43 -2.84
N ASP A 44 -14.84 -2.77 -1.61
CA ASP A 44 -15.10 -1.92 -0.46
C ASP A 44 -14.46 -0.55 -0.67
N PRO A 45 -15.21 0.54 -0.40
CA PRO A 45 -14.62 1.87 -0.38
C PRO A 45 -13.42 1.82 0.55
N ALA A 46 -12.28 2.36 0.07
CA ALA A 46 -11.13 2.55 0.96
C ALA A 46 -11.66 3.27 2.21
N PRO A 47 -11.36 2.78 3.44
CA PRO A 47 -11.70 3.52 4.65
C PRO A 47 -11.14 4.90 4.41
N ALA A 48 -12.03 5.89 4.35
CA ALA A 48 -11.72 7.26 3.99
C ALA A 48 -10.53 7.63 4.84
N ALA A 49 -9.34 7.71 4.21
CA ALA A 49 -8.04 7.60 4.87
C ALA A 49 -8.15 8.20 6.25
N GLU A 50 -8.35 7.37 7.28
CA GLU A 50 -8.76 7.85 8.60
C GLU A 50 -7.73 8.87 8.98
N SER A 51 -8.18 10.12 8.88
CA SER A 51 -7.41 11.33 8.61
C SER A 51 -6.04 11.27 9.25
N VAL A 52 -5.03 10.63 8.60
CA VAL A 52 -3.75 10.18 9.19
C VAL A 52 -3.71 10.55 10.66
N ALA A 53 -4.45 9.80 11.50
CA ALA A 53 -4.82 10.29 12.83
C ALA A 53 -3.54 10.83 13.46
N ALA A 54 -3.49 12.16 13.65
CA ALA A 54 -2.22 12.87 13.77
C ALA A 54 -1.32 12.09 14.71
N ASN A 55 -0.16 11.62 14.23
CA ASN A 55 0.66 10.69 14.98
C ASN A 55 0.80 11.26 16.39
N PRO A 56 0.32 10.59 17.44
CA PRO A 56 0.26 11.19 18.77
C PRO A 56 1.65 11.62 19.27
N LEU A 57 2.70 11.02 18.70
CA LEU A 57 4.10 11.37 18.95
C LEU A 57 4.53 12.68 18.28
N ASP A 58 3.85 13.15 17.23
CA ASP A 58 4.09 14.46 16.61
C ASP A 58 3.80 15.62 17.59
N ARG A 59 3.00 15.38 18.65
CA ARG A 59 2.79 16.36 19.74
C ARG A 59 3.99 16.51 20.67
N ILE A 60 4.82 15.47 20.79
CA ILE A 60 5.89 15.35 21.78
C ILE A 60 7.25 15.57 21.11
N LEU A 61 7.39 15.20 19.85
CA LEU A 61 8.62 15.28 19.09
C LEU A 61 8.52 16.42 18.06
N PRO A 62 9.04 17.63 18.38
CA PRO A 62 9.14 18.69 17.38
C PRO A 62 10.04 18.19 16.24
N ARG A 63 9.52 18.24 15.02
CA ARG A 63 10.30 17.93 13.80
C ARG A 63 11.47 18.92 13.75
N ARG A 64 12.69 18.40 13.95
CA ARG A 64 13.93 19.13 13.69
C ARG A 64 14.23 19.14 12.21
#